data_AF-A0A5B3G9Q0-F1
#
_entry.id   AF-A0A5B3G9Q0-F1
#
_cell.length_a   1.000
_cell.length_b   1.000
_cell.length_c   1.000
_cell.angle_alpha   90.00
_cell.angle_beta   90.00
_cell.angle_gamma   90.00
#
_symmetry.space_group_name_H-M   'P 1'
#
loop_
_entity.id
_entity.type
_entity.pdbx_description
1 polymer ?
#
loop_
_entity_poly.entity_id
_entity_poly.type
_entity_poly.pdbx_seq_one_letter_code
_entity_poly.pdbx_strand_id
1 'polypeptide(L)' 'MSTENREKRLEAIRNGLRRGDKKHIARLAGVHPVWVSYVIMGRGVSERILTIAERVIAERVQHN' A
#
# COMPACT_ATOMS: atom_id res chain seq x y z
N MET A 1 -12.04 -10.79 10.09
CA MET A 1 -12.07 -9.47 9.43
C MET A 1 -12.95 -9.56 8.20
N SER A 2 -14.08 -8.84 8.15
CA SER A 2 -15.00 -8.85 7.01
C SER A 2 -14.31 -8.32 5.76
N THR A 3 -14.62 -8.90 4.59
CA THR A 3 -14.14 -8.47 3.27
C THR A 3 -14.32 -6.96 3.04
N GLU A 4 -15.40 -6.40 3.57
CA GLU A 4 -15.72 -4.97 3.52
C GLU A 4 -14.65 -4.06 4.17
N ASN A 5 -14.09 -4.45 5.31
CA ASN A 5 -13.03 -3.67 5.98
C ASN A 5 -11.74 -3.70 5.17
N ARG A 6 -11.49 -4.80 4.46
CA ARG A 6 -10.31 -4.97 3.62
C ARG A 6 -10.40 -4.14 2.35
N GLU A 7 -11.57 -4.06 1.73
CA GLU A 7 -11.79 -3.20 0.56
C GLU A 7 -11.66 -1.72 0.91
N LYS A 8 -12.26 -1.27 2.01
CA LYS A 8 -12.10 0.11 2.52
C LYS A 8 -10.63 0.45 2.78
N ARG A 9 -9.86 -0.49 3.36
CA ARG A 9 -8.42 -0.33 3.59
C ARG A 9 -7.64 -0.21 2.29
N LEU A 10 -7.93 -1.06 1.30
CA LEU A 10 -7.30 -1.00 -0.03
C LEU A 10 -7.64 0.29 -0.77
N GLU A 11 -8.88 0.76 -0.66
CA GLU A 11 -9.33 2.01 -1.24
C GLU A 11 -8.60 3.21 -0.63
N ALA A 12 -8.49 3.27 0.70
CA ALA A 12 -7.72 4.31 1.40
C ALA A 12 -6.25 4.32 0.95
N ILE A 13 -5.62 3.15 0.83
CA ILE A 13 -4.26 3.03 0.34
C ILE A 13 -4.16 3.50 -1.13
N ARG A 14 -5.08 3.11 -2.00
CA ARG A 14 -5.09 3.55 -3.41
C ARG A 14 -5.17 5.07 -3.52
N ASN A 15 -6.04 5.69 -2.74
CA ASN A 15 -6.26 7.13 -2.77
C ASN A 15 -5.09 7.91 -2.16
N GLY A 16 -4.40 7.34 -1.16
CA GLY A 16 -3.25 7.99 -0.51
C GLY A 16 -1.91 7.86 -1.25
N LEU A 17 -1.76 6.87 -2.13
CA LEU A 17 -0.51 6.63 -2.85
C LEU A 17 -0.30 7.61 -4.02
N ARG A 18 0.88 8.23 -4.07
CA ARG A 18 1.33 9.09 -5.17
C ARG A 18 2.22 8.33 -6.16
N ARG A 19 2.44 8.94 -7.32
CA ARG A 19 3.36 8.45 -8.36
C ARG A 19 4.78 8.39 -7.79
N GLY A 20 5.32 7.18 -7.61
CA GLY A 20 6.65 6.95 -7.02
C GLY A 20 6.62 6.07 -5.77
N ASP A 21 5.54 6.14 -4.99
CA ASP A 21 5.43 5.44 -3.70
C ASP A 21 5.48 3.91 -3.90
N LYS A 22 4.90 3.40 -5.00
CA LYS A 22 4.97 1.96 -5.33
C LYS A 22 6.41 1.45 -5.44
N LYS A 23 7.34 2.25 -5.98
CA LYS A 23 8.77 1.87 -6.06
C LYS A 23 9.43 1.94 -4.70
N HIS A 24 9.08 2.95 -3.89
CA HIS A 24 9.60 3.09 -2.54
C HIS A 24 9.16 1.94 -1.63
N ILE A 25 7.86 1.62 -1.63
CA ILE A 25 7.27 0.48 -0.91
C ILE A 25 7.92 -0.82 -1.36
N ALA A 26 8.12 -1.02 -2.67
CA ALA A 26 8.78 -2.21 -3.20
C ALA A 26 10.21 -2.38 -2.66
N ARG A 27 10.97 -1.28 -2.58
CA ARG A 27 12.31 -1.26 -2.00
C ARG A 27 12.29 -1.60 -0.51
N LEU A 28 11.37 -1.03 0.27
CA LEU A 28 11.21 -1.32 1.71
C LEU A 28 10.76 -2.77 1.98
N ALA A 29 9.91 -3.30 1.10
CA ALA A 29 9.40 -4.67 1.21
C ALA A 29 10.38 -5.72 0.65
N GLY A 30 11.40 -5.31 -0.12
CA GLY A 30 12.33 -6.22 -0.79
C GLY A 30 11.67 -7.03 -1.92
N VAL A 31 10.67 -6.47 -2.59
CA VAL A 31 9.88 -7.15 -3.64
C VAL A 31 9.90 -6.38 -4.95
N HIS A 32 9.46 -7.01 -6.03
CA HIS A 32 9.31 -6.34 -7.32
C HIS A 32 8.15 -5.32 -7.30
N PRO A 33 8.27 -4.11 -7.88
CA PRO A 33 7.21 -3.09 -7.87
C PRO A 33 5.87 -3.55 -8.48
N VAL A 34 5.93 -4.48 -9.42
CA VAL A 34 4.73 -5.10 -10.00
C VAL A 34 3.92 -5.81 -8.92
N TRP A 35 4.58 -6.49 -7.99
CA TRP A 35 3.93 -7.20 -6.88
C TRP A 35 3.17 -6.25 -5.96
N VAL A 36 3.74 -5.09 -5.66
CA VAL A 36 3.07 -4.01 -4.92
C VAL A 36 1.80 -3.57 -5.65
N SER A 37 1.85 -3.46 -6.98
CA SER A 37 0.67 -3.11 -7.77
C SER A 37 -0.41 -4.20 -7.75
N TYR A 38 -0.05 -5.48 -7.77
CA TYR A 38 -1.00 -6.59 -7.64
C TYR A 38 -1.73 -6.56 -6.29
N VAL A 39 -1.00 -6.33 -5.19
CA VAL A 39 -1.56 -6.26 -3.84
C VAL A 39 -2.49 -5.05 -3.69
N ILE A 40 -2.05 -3.87 -4.14
CA ILE A 40 -2.90 -2.67 -4.12
C ILE A 40 -4.15 -2.87 -5.00
N MET A 41 -4.03 -3.56 -6.14
CA MET A 41 -5.16 -3.90 -7.00
C MET A 41 -6.10 -4.99 -6.42
N GLY A 42 -5.84 -5.49 -5.20
CA GLY A 42 -6.68 -6.51 -4.55
C GLY A 42 -6.50 -7.92 -5.12
N ARG A 43 -5.52 -8.12 -6.01
CA ARG A 43 -5.22 -9.40 -6.67
C ARG A 43 -4.30 -10.30 -5.84
N GLY A 44 -3.91 -9.87 -4.64
CA GLY A 44 -3.06 -10.62 -3.71
C GLY A 44 -3.24 -10.13 -2.28
N VAL A 45 -2.76 -10.92 -1.32
CA VAL A 45 -2.80 -10.59 0.11
C VAL A 45 -1.38 -10.54 0.64
N SER A 46 -0.86 -9.35 0.93
CA SER A 46 0.42 -9.20 1.62
C SER A 46 0.27 -8.10 2.65
N GLU A 47 0.03 -8.51 3.90
CA GLU A 47 -0.09 -7.58 5.03
C GLU A 47 1.17 -6.71 5.15
N ARG A 48 2.36 -7.28 4.89
CA ARG A 48 3.61 -6.52 4.89
C ARG A 48 3.58 -5.33 3.92
N ILE A 49 3.08 -5.51 2.70
CA ILE A 49 3.00 -4.43 1.71
C ILE A 49 1.95 -3.40 2.11
N LEU A 50 0.81 -3.84 2.65
CA LEU A 50 -0.25 -2.95 3.12
C LEU A 50 0.23 -2.08 4.30
N THR A 51 0.88 -2.67 5.29
CA THR A 51 1.44 -1.94 6.44
C THR A 51 2.51 -0.92 6.01
N ILE A 52 3.39 -1.28 5.07
CA ILE A 52 4.40 -0.33 4.56
C ILE A 52 3.71 0.80 3.78
N ALA A 53 2.70 0.49 2.96
CA ALA A 53 1.95 1.51 2.23
C ALA A 53 1.25 2.50 3.17
N GLU A 54 0.61 1.99 4.22
CA GLU A 54 -0.02 2.81 5.27
C GLU A 54 1.00 3.72 5.96
N ARG A 55 2.17 3.17 6.30
CA ARG A 55 3.25 3.94 6.93
C ARG A 55 3.76 5.06 6.02
N VAL A 56 3.98 4.78 4.73
CA VAL A 56 4.43 5.79 3.75
C VAL A 56 3.41 6.93 3.61
N ILE A 57 2.12 6.61 3.67
CA ILE A 57 1.05 7.62 3.65
C ILE A 57 1.03 8.42 4.96
N ALA A 58 1.12 7.74 6.11
CA ALA A 58 1.09 8.37 7.43
C ALA A 58 2.29 9.31 7.66
N GLU A 59 3.51 8.88 7.30
CA GLU A 59 4.72 9.71 7.36
C GLU A 59 4.55 10.99 6.53
N ARG A 60 3.89 10.90 5.36
CA ARG A 60 3.61 12.08 4.54
C ARG A 60 2.65 13.06 5.21
N VAL A 61 1.60 12.58 5.89
CA VAL A 61 0.63 13.45 6.58
C VAL A 61 1.30 14.19 7.75
N GLN A 62 2.28 13.57 8.42
CA GLN A 62 3.00 14.22 9.52
C GLN A 62 4.02 15.29 9.07
N HIS A 63 4.50 15.20 7.83
CA HIS A 63 5.47 16.13 7.26
C HIS A 63 4.84 17.29 6.47
N ASN A 64 3.50 17.39 6.45
CA ASN A 64 2.75 18.37 5.67
C ASN A 64 1.83 19.20 6.57
#